data_AF-A0A816G7L3-F1
#
_entry.id   AF-A0A816G7L3-F1
#
_cell.length_a   1.000
_cell.length_b   1.000
_cell.length_c   1.000
_cell.angle_alpha   90.00
_cell.angle_beta   90.00
_cell.angle_gamma   90.00
#
_symmetry.space_group_name_H-M   'P 1'
#
loop_
_entity.id
_entity.type
_entity.pdbx_description
1 polymer ?
#
loop_
_entity_poly.entity_id
_entity_poly.type
_entity_poly.pdbx_seq_one_letter_code
_entity_poly.pdbx_strand_id
1 'polypeptide(L)'
;MAPEVLLAYEINGQTLPPQHGFPLRLIVPGWLGMTNVKWLSSIEVIPTKFTGLQMKWYSLAANDDDPNRIPLTHMKVRSLMIPPGVPDFFTRYRWLEETSTVELRGRAWAGGTT
;
A
#
# COMPACT_ATOMS: atom_id res chain seq x y z
N MET A 1 20.14 8.07 -3.55
CA MET A 1 19.16 8.75 -4.41
C MET A 1 17.82 8.55 -3.76
N ALA A 2 17.13 9.61 -3.32
CA ALA A 2 15.80 9.47 -2.74
C ALA A 2 14.85 8.95 -3.84
N PRO A 3 13.91 8.05 -3.53
CA PRO A 3 12.92 7.64 -4.53
C PRO A 3 12.10 8.86 -4.95
N GLU A 4 12.18 9.21 -6.23
CA GLU A 4 11.45 10.33 -6.79
C GLU A 4 9.95 10.01 -6.89
N VAL A 5 9.12 11.02 -6.69
CA VAL A 5 7.68 10.93 -6.94
C VAL A 5 7.46 10.90 -8.46
N LEU A 6 6.65 9.96 -8.95
CA LEU A 6 6.49 9.71 -10.38
C LEU A 6 5.07 9.95 -10.85
N LEU A 7 4.95 10.52 -12.05
CA LEU A 7 3.75 10.40 -12.88
C LEU A 7 3.96 9.24 -13.84
N ALA A 8 3.30 8.12 -13.58
CA ALA A 8 3.45 6.89 -14.33
C ALA A 8 2.33 6.75 -15.36
N TYR A 9 2.69 6.43 -16.60
CA TYR A 9 1.80 6.04 -17.71
C TYR A 9 1.98 4.57 -18.14
N GLU A 10 3.01 3.90 -17.63
CA GLU A 10 3.33 2.49 -17.87
C GLU A 10 3.58 1.73 -16.57
N ILE A 11 3.42 0.40 -16.63
CA ILE A 11 3.79 -0.55 -15.59
C ILE A 11 4.42 -1.79 -16.23
N ASN A 12 5.62 -2.17 -15.76
CA ASN A 12 6.36 -3.34 -16.26
C ASN A 12 6.56 -3.32 -17.80
N GLY A 13 6.86 -2.15 -18.36
CA GLY A 13 7.10 -1.97 -19.80
C GLY A 13 5.85 -2.08 -20.68
N GLN A 14 4.66 -1.95 -20.09
CA GLN A 14 3.37 -1.97 -20.79
C GLN A 14 2.54 -0.76 -20.36
N THR A 15 1.66 -0.28 -21.25
CA THR A 15 0.67 0.74 -20.92
C THR A 15 -0.10 0.37 -19.65
N LEU A 16 -0.37 1.35 -18.79
CA LEU A 16 -1.18 1.11 -17.58
C LEU A 16 -2.53 0.47 -17.95
N PRO A 17 -2.91 -0.65 -17.30
CA PRO A 17 -4.28 -1.12 -17.40
C PRO A 17 -5.27 -0.14 -16.74
N PRO A 18 -6.54 -0.07 -17.17
CA PRO A 18 -7.55 0.84 -16.61
C PRO A 18 -7.67 0.75 -15.08
N GLN A 19 -7.66 -0.46 -14.51
CA GLN A 19 -7.75 -0.69 -13.05
C GLN A 19 -6.53 -0.18 -12.27
N HIS A 20 -5.39 -0.02 -12.96
CA HIS A 20 -4.16 0.52 -12.41
C HIS A 20 -4.02 2.04 -12.60
N GLY A 21 -4.95 2.70 -13.31
CA GLY A 21 -5.01 4.16 -13.39
C GLY A 21 -4.76 4.78 -14.75
N PHE A 22 -4.92 4.06 -15.86
CA PHE A 22 -4.81 4.64 -17.21
C PHE A 22 -5.65 5.93 -17.36
N PRO A 23 -5.14 7.00 -17.98
CA PRO A 23 -3.87 7.07 -18.70
C PRO A 23 -2.66 7.41 -17.81
N LEU A 24 -2.90 7.93 -16.60
CA LEU A 24 -1.86 8.49 -15.77
C LEU A 24 -2.18 8.29 -14.28
N ARG A 25 -1.16 7.94 -13.50
CA ARG A 25 -1.27 7.84 -12.05
C ARG A 25 -0.08 8.47 -11.34
N LEU A 26 -0.30 8.89 -10.10
CA LEU A 26 0.76 9.26 -9.17
C LEU A 26 1.34 8.01 -8.48
N ILE A 27 2.66 7.97 -8.33
CA ILE A 27 3.39 7.00 -7.51
C ILE A 27 4.31 7.76 -6.57
N VAL A 28 4.09 7.59 -5.27
CA VAL A 28 4.94 8.07 -4.18
C VAL A 28 5.57 6.84 -3.52
N PRO A 29 6.81 6.46 -3.90
CA PRO A 29 7.40 5.24 -3.37
C PRO A 29 7.57 5.32 -1.85
N GLY A 30 7.31 4.20 -1.18
CA GLY A 30 7.44 4.10 0.28
C GLY A 30 6.24 4.60 1.09
N TRP A 31 5.36 5.37 0.49
CA TRP A 31 4.13 5.85 1.13
C TRP A 31 2.99 4.83 1.00
N LEU A 32 1.97 4.98 1.84
CA LEU A 32 0.76 4.18 1.72
C LEU A 32 0.07 4.39 0.37
N GLY A 33 -0.48 3.29 -0.18
CA GLY A 33 -1.03 3.26 -1.53
C GLY A 33 -2.19 4.22 -1.79
N MET A 34 -2.84 4.73 -0.75
CA MET A 34 -3.83 5.81 -0.83
C MET A 34 -3.25 7.08 -1.49
N THR A 35 -1.97 7.38 -1.27
CA THR A 35 -1.30 8.54 -1.90
C THR A 35 -1.03 8.33 -3.39
N ASN A 36 -1.11 7.10 -3.88
CA ASN A 36 -0.84 6.75 -5.28
C ASN A 36 -2.11 6.90 -6.13
N VAL A 37 -2.57 8.15 -6.29
CA VAL A 37 -3.80 8.52 -7.00
C VAL A 37 -3.83 7.92 -8.41
N LYS A 38 -4.91 7.21 -8.73
CA LYS A 38 -5.18 6.66 -10.07
C LYS A 38 -6.05 7.62 -10.87
N TRP A 39 -6.00 7.54 -12.20
CA TRP A 39 -6.81 8.37 -13.10
C TRP A 39 -6.57 9.86 -12.84
N LEU A 40 -5.30 10.24 -12.70
CA LEU A 40 -4.91 11.58 -12.32
C LEU A 40 -5.34 12.59 -13.38
N SER A 41 -6.20 13.54 -12.98
CA SER A 41 -6.77 14.56 -13.88
C SER A 41 -6.25 15.97 -13.59
N SER A 42 -5.92 16.29 -12.34
CA SER A 42 -5.41 17.59 -11.93
C SER A 42 -4.42 17.49 -10.78
N ILE A 43 -3.55 18.49 -10.67
CA ILE A 43 -2.65 18.73 -9.54
C ILE A 43 -2.79 20.20 -9.19
N GLU A 44 -3.11 20.47 -7.93
CA GLU A 44 -3.24 21.83 -7.40
C GLU A 44 -2.24 22.03 -6.26
N VAL A 45 -1.49 23.13 -6.31
CA VAL A 45 -0.58 23.52 -5.25
C VAL A 45 -1.30 24.52 -4.36
N ILE A 46 -1.41 24.19 -3.07
CA ILE A 46 -2.06 25.02 -2.06
C ILE A 46 -1.06 25.46 -0.99
N PRO A 47 -1.22 26.66 -0.40
CA PRO A 47 -0.29 27.17 0.60
C PRO A 47 -0.51 26.58 2.00
N THR A 48 -1.58 25.79 2.19
CA THR A 48 -1.98 25.23 3.49
C THR A 48 -2.04 23.71 3.41
N LYS A 49 -2.04 23.05 4.58
CA LYS A 49 -2.18 21.60 4.65
C LYS A 49 -3.59 21.18 4.22
N PHE A 50 -3.68 20.29 3.24
CA PHE A 50 -4.97 19.71 2.82
C PHE A 50 -5.55 18.79 3.91
N THR A 51 -6.81 18.99 4.27
CA THR A 51 -7.51 18.24 5.34
C THR A 51 -8.74 17.49 4.84
N GLY A 52 -8.80 17.15 3.54
CA GLY A 52 -9.92 16.42 2.96
C GLY A 52 -10.18 15.05 3.60
N LEU A 53 -11.34 14.48 3.32
CA LEU A 53 -11.87 13.26 3.95
C LEU A 53 -10.90 12.08 3.92
N GLN A 54 -10.23 11.90 2.78
CA GLN A 54 -9.19 10.90 2.58
C GLN A 54 -8.06 11.06 3.62
N MET A 55 -7.54 12.27 3.85
CA MET A 55 -6.51 12.53 4.87
C MET A 55 -7.00 12.28 6.29
N LYS A 56 -8.31 12.46 6.55
CA LYS A 56 -8.94 12.10 7.83
C LYS A 56 -9.01 10.59 8.03
N TRP A 57 -9.48 9.83 7.04
CA TRP A 57 -9.63 8.38 7.15
C TRP A 57 -8.31 7.61 7.28
N TYR A 58 -7.24 8.11 6.63
CA TYR A 58 -5.92 7.51 6.71
C TYR A 58 -5.08 8.20 7.78
N SER A 59 -5.62 8.27 9.00
CA SER A 59 -4.92 8.78 10.18
C SER A 59 -5.15 7.88 11.39
N LEU A 60 -4.21 7.90 12.33
CA LEU A 60 -4.40 7.31 13.65
C LEU A 60 -5.08 8.33 14.54
N ALA A 61 -6.24 7.97 15.09
CA ALA A 61 -7.05 8.82 15.95
C ALA A 61 -7.74 7.95 17.00
N ALA A 62 -7.96 8.47 18.20
CA ALA A 62 -8.74 7.79 19.24
C ALA A 62 -10.24 7.76 18.92
N ASN A 63 -10.74 8.78 18.23
CA ASN A 63 -12.12 8.92 17.76
C ASN A 63 -12.20 9.92 16.58
N ASP A 64 -13.38 10.08 15.99
CA ASP A 64 -13.58 10.91 14.79
C ASP A 64 -13.29 12.41 14.98
N ASP A 65 -13.35 12.91 16.21
CA ASP A 65 -13.15 14.31 16.58
C ASP A 65 -11.78 14.55 17.22
N ASP A 66 -10.88 13.56 17.21
CA ASP A 66 -9.56 13.66 17.82
C ASP A 66 -8.72 14.77 17.13
N PRO A 67 -8.33 15.83 17.88
CA PRO A 67 -7.48 16.89 17.37
C PRO A 67 -6.03 16.45 17.17
N ASN A 68 -5.60 15.37 17.83
CA ASN A 68 -4.24 14.84 17.79
C ASN A 68 -4.04 13.76 16.73
N ARG A 69 -4.95 13.65 15.75
CA ARG A 69 -4.86 12.64 14.69
C ARG A 69 -3.52 12.70 13.96
N ILE A 70 -2.90 11.54 13.75
CA ILE A 70 -1.60 11.42 13.11
C ILE A 70 -1.81 10.88 11.69
N PRO A 71 -1.56 11.67 10.63
CA PRO A 71 -1.73 11.20 9.27
C PRO A 71 -0.74 10.07 8.98
N LEU A 72 -1.22 9.02 8.33
CA LEU A 72 -0.37 7.92 7.92
C LEU A 72 0.36 8.28 6.62
N THR A 73 1.69 8.26 6.65
CA THR A 73 2.56 8.58 5.51
C THR A 73 3.28 7.34 5.01
N HIS A 74 4.48 7.07 5.52
CA HIS A 74 5.33 5.96 5.14
C HIS A 74 4.76 4.62 5.63
N MET A 75 4.88 3.60 4.78
CA MET A 75 4.59 2.22 5.17
C MET A 75 5.52 1.79 6.32
N LYS A 76 4.94 1.36 7.44
CA LYS A 76 5.71 0.72 8.52
C LYS A 76 6.28 -0.62 8.05
N VAL A 77 7.36 -1.06 8.70
CA VAL A 77 7.98 -2.37 8.44
C VAL A 77 6.93 -3.47 8.64
N ARG A 78 6.85 -4.37 7.66
CA ARG A 78 5.97 -5.54 7.68
C ARG A 78 6.65 -6.74 7.06
N SER A 79 6.24 -7.92 7.50
CA SER A 79 6.59 -9.19 6.90
C SER A 79 5.39 -10.13 6.91
N LEU A 80 5.27 -10.95 5.87
CA LEU A 80 4.22 -11.95 5.78
C LEU A 80 4.80 -13.23 5.16
N MET A 81 4.59 -14.34 5.85
CA MET A 81 4.85 -15.68 5.33
C MET A 81 3.66 -16.14 4.47
N ILE A 82 3.95 -16.80 3.35
CA ILE A 82 2.94 -17.55 2.57
C ILE A 82 2.57 -18.77 3.41
N PRO A 83 1.33 -18.89 3.91
CA PRO A 83 1.02 -19.97 4.83
C PRO A 83 1.13 -21.33 4.11
N PRO A 84 1.87 -22.29 4.67
CA PRO A 84 2.11 -23.57 4.01
C PRO A 84 0.84 -24.45 4.02
N GLY A 85 0.82 -25.46 3.16
CA GLY A 85 -0.27 -26.43 3.11
C GLY A 85 -1.48 -26.01 2.27
N VAL A 86 -2.33 -27.01 2.00
CA VAL A 86 -3.56 -26.86 1.20
C VAL A 86 -4.67 -26.33 2.11
N PRO A 87 -5.30 -25.18 1.78
CA PRO A 87 -6.36 -24.63 2.60
C PRO A 87 -7.66 -25.45 2.46
N ASP A 88 -8.25 -25.79 3.59
CA ASP A 88 -9.65 -26.17 3.67
C ASP A 88 -10.50 -24.91 3.88
N PHE A 89 -11.30 -24.58 2.87
CA PHE A 89 -12.09 -23.35 2.87
C PHE A 89 -13.15 -23.31 3.97
N PHE A 90 -13.73 -24.44 4.36
CA PHE A 90 -14.82 -24.47 5.33
C PHE A 90 -14.31 -24.32 6.75
N THR A 91 -13.21 -24.99 7.09
CA THR A 91 -12.68 -25.00 8.45
C THR A 91 -11.64 -23.93 8.73
N ARG A 92 -11.11 -23.28 7.68
CA ARG A 92 -9.98 -22.33 7.75
C ARG A 92 -8.66 -22.96 8.23
N TYR A 93 -8.58 -24.28 8.35
CA TYR A 93 -7.33 -24.99 8.56
C TYR A 93 -6.57 -25.19 7.24
N ARG A 94 -5.25 -25.43 7.36
CA ARG A 94 -4.42 -25.84 6.23
C ARG A 94 -3.79 -27.18 6.57
N TRP A 95 -3.89 -28.12 5.65
CA TRP A 95 -3.34 -29.46 5.81
C TRP A 95 -1.97 -29.52 5.16
N LEU A 96 -1.03 -30.15 5.85
CA LEU A 96 0.29 -30.45 5.35
C LEU A 96 0.35 -31.94 5.03
N GLU A 97 1.01 -32.28 3.94
CA GLU A 97 1.40 -33.68 3.72
C GLU A 97 2.38 -34.10 4.81
N GLU A 98 2.28 -35.36 5.24
CA GLU A 98 3.12 -35.93 6.27
C GLU A 98 4.55 -36.06 5.75
N THR A 99 5.34 -35.02 6.00
CA THR A 99 6.71 -34.83 5.48
C THR A 99 7.64 -34.45 6.62
N SER A 100 8.92 -34.80 6.50
CA SER A 100 9.91 -34.48 7.53
C SER A 100 10.27 -32.99 7.59
N THR A 101 10.05 -32.25 6.50
CA THR A 101 10.39 -30.82 6.38
C THR A 101 9.45 -30.10 5.42
N VAL A 102 9.16 -28.82 5.71
CA VAL A 102 8.35 -27.95 4.86
C VAL A 102 9.10 -26.63 4.64
N GLU A 103 9.31 -26.25 3.39
CA GLU A 103 9.91 -24.96 3.05
C GLU A 103 8.93 -23.82 3.33
N LEU A 104 9.36 -22.81 4.09
CA LEU A 104 8.59 -21.59 4.35
C LEU A 104 9.10 -20.45 3.47
N ARG A 105 8.17 -19.76 2.80
CA ARG A 105 8.47 -18.59 1.95
C ARG A 105 7.64 -17.40 2.39
N GLY A 106 8.11 -16.18 2.10
CA GLY A 106 7.42 -14.96 2.48
C GLY A 106 7.99 -13.73 1.81
N ARG A 107 7.46 -12.57 2.20
CA ARG A 107 7.96 -11.25 1.79
C ARG A 107 8.04 -10.32 2.99
N ALA A 108 9.02 -9.43 2.96
CA ALA A 108 9.14 -8.31 3.89
C ALA A 108 9.25 -7.00 3.10
N TRP A 109 8.71 -5.92 3.65
CA TRP A 109 8.74 -4.61 3.03
C TRP A 109 8.68 -3.49 4.07
N ALA A 110 9.17 -2.31 3.69
CA ALA A 110 9.12 -1.10 4.47
C ALA A 110 9.04 0.12 3.54
N GLY A 111 8.53 1.24 4.04
CA GLY A 111 8.41 2.49 3.30
C GLY A 111 9.72 3.25 3.07
N GLY A 112 10.85 2.69 3.49
CA GLY A 112 12.10 3.42 3.67
C GLY A 112 12.13 4.18 5.00
N THR A 113 13.32 4.31 5.56
CA THR A 113 13.61 5.20 6.69
C THR A 113 14.10 6.53 6.13
N THR A 114 13.32 7.59 6.33
CA THR A 114 13.89 8.94 6.51
C THR A 114 14.48 9.04 7.90
#